data_AF-A0A931ZML5-F1
#
_entry.id   AF-A0A931ZML5-F1
#
_cell.length_a   1.000
_cell.length_b   1.000
_cell.length_c   1.000
_cell.angle_alpha   90.00
_cell.angle_beta   90.00
_cell.angle_gamma   90.00
#
_symmetry.space_group_name_H-M   'P 1'
#
loop_
_entity.id
_entity.type
_entity.pdbx_description
1 polymer ?
#
loop_
_entity_poly.entity_id
_entity_poly.type
_entity_poly.pdbx_seq_one_letter_code
_entity_poly.pdbx_strand_id
1 'polypeptide(L)'
;MIAILANFAGLFYLVTILVAILAALFLFWRAGRHEFIDSELLLDTVIVGALGGLITGRVWDFLVRYEEYQFSLGRLVFFNVFPGIDFYGVLLGFWIAGAIFLRGKKPGFLAIFDLASAPIAIAQAIVALGMFLKIFLEEAVFPPAGGLAPLYFAVGYFLIFWILKRLGKRKRHEGFFTCFYLVSISILEISLFWTAAGGVMFGPIPYKLILGFGLLVFALTVWYILGARSLPNDIKNTSAAVLLSLLRFRRTVASIEESGSFAKLIILSPYLLAKALFFILKFIGREIFAGFGDFLDALGVRKIR
;
A
#
# COMPACT_ATOMS: atom_id res chain seq x y z
N MET A 1 31.74 -3.06 17.79
CA MET A 1 31.35 -3.03 16.36
C MET A 1 29.86 -3.31 16.17
N ILE A 2 29.33 -4.44 16.66
CA ILE A 2 27.91 -4.82 16.50
C ILE A 2 26.94 -3.79 17.11
N ALA A 3 27.22 -3.28 18.32
CA ALA A 3 26.37 -2.25 18.95
C ALA A 3 26.34 -0.91 18.19
N ILE A 4 27.42 -0.55 17.50
CA ILE A 4 27.50 0.68 16.69
C ILE A 4 26.66 0.52 15.41
N LEU A 5 26.75 -0.65 14.77
CA LEU A 5 25.94 -1.00 13.59
C LEU A 5 24.44 -1.05 13.92
N ALA A 6 24.07 -1.62 15.08
CA ALA A 6 22.68 -1.66 15.52
C ALA A 6 22.10 -0.25 15.79
N ASN A 7 22.86 0.62 16.46
CA ASN A 7 22.44 2.01 16.68
C ASN A 7 22.32 2.79 15.36
N PHE A 8 23.26 2.58 14.43
CA PHE A 8 23.19 3.17 13.10
C PHE A 8 21.99 2.68 12.31
N ALA A 9 21.68 1.39 12.34
CA ALA A 9 20.51 0.80 11.66
C ALA A 9 19.19 1.35 12.21
N GLY A 10 19.09 1.54 13.54
CA GLY A 10 17.95 2.19 14.17
C GLY A 10 17.75 3.64 13.70
N LEU A 11 18.83 4.44 13.70
CA LEU A 11 18.77 5.82 13.21
C LEU A 11 18.45 5.89 11.71
N PHE A 12 19.03 5.01 10.91
CA PHE A 12 18.75 4.89 9.48
C PHE A 12 17.27 4.60 9.20
N TYR A 13 16.66 3.71 9.99
CA TYR A 13 15.24 3.41 9.87
C TYR A 13 14.35 4.62 10.20
N LEU A 14 14.69 5.39 11.24
CA LEU A 14 13.97 6.63 11.58
C LEU A 14 14.07 7.68 10.46
N VAL A 15 15.26 7.87 9.89
CA VAL A 15 15.46 8.74 8.73
C VAL A 15 14.62 8.26 7.54
N THR A 16 14.54 6.95 7.32
CA THR A 16 13.73 6.38 6.24
C THR A 16 12.24 6.65 6.44
N ILE A 17 11.72 6.54 7.67
CA ILE A 17 10.34 6.92 7.99
C ILE A 17 10.11 8.41 7.71
N LEU A 18 11.03 9.28 8.12
CA LEU A 18 10.92 10.72 7.87
C LEU A 18 10.85 11.02 6.35
N VAL A 19 11.75 10.39 5.57
CA VAL A 19 11.75 10.51 4.11
C VAL A 19 10.44 10.00 3.50
N ALA A 20 9.91 8.88 3.99
CA ALA A 20 8.63 8.34 3.54
C ALA A 20 7.47 9.31 3.81
N ILE A 21 7.41 9.92 5.00
CA ILE A 21 6.39 10.91 5.37
C ILE A 21 6.49 12.14 4.48
N LEU A 22 7.70 12.69 4.29
CA LEU A 22 7.92 13.86 3.44
C LEU A 22 7.56 13.58 1.98
N ALA A 23 7.94 12.41 1.46
CA ALA A 23 7.58 11.98 0.11
C ALA A 23 6.06 11.83 -0.05
N ALA A 24 5.38 11.24 0.93
CA ALA A 24 3.92 11.11 0.94
C ALA A 24 3.24 12.48 0.94
N LEU A 25 3.66 13.37 1.84
CA LEU A 25 3.14 14.73 1.96
C LEU A 25 3.32 15.52 0.66
N PHE A 26 4.51 15.48 0.07
CA PHE A 26 4.81 16.16 -1.18
C PHE A 26 3.93 15.64 -2.33
N LEU A 27 3.82 14.32 -2.48
CA LEU A 27 3.01 13.73 -3.54
C LEU A 27 1.51 13.95 -3.32
N PHE A 28 1.05 13.94 -2.08
CA PHE A 28 -0.33 14.24 -1.72
C PHE A 28 -0.69 15.70 -2.01
N TRP A 29 0.17 16.63 -1.58
CA TRP A 29 0.04 18.05 -1.90
C TRP A 29 0.03 18.28 -3.42
N ARG A 30 0.98 17.67 -4.14
CA ARG A 30 1.05 17.76 -5.61
C ARG A 30 -0.23 17.23 -6.27
N ALA A 31 -0.75 16.08 -5.81
CA ALA A 31 -1.98 15.50 -6.33
C ALA A 31 -3.19 16.43 -6.09
N GLY A 32 -3.31 17.00 -4.89
CA GLY A 32 -4.38 17.94 -4.57
C GLY A 32 -4.30 19.24 -5.37
N ARG A 33 -3.09 19.77 -5.62
CA ARG A 33 -2.88 20.94 -6.49
C ARG A 33 -3.36 20.70 -7.93
N HIS A 34 -3.12 19.51 -8.48
CA HIS A 34 -3.62 19.14 -9.82
C HIS A 34 -5.15 19.06 -9.90
N GLU A 35 -5.82 18.83 -8.78
CA GLU A 35 -7.28 18.77 -8.66
C GLU A 35 -7.88 20.08 -8.09
N PHE A 36 -7.08 21.17 -8.06
CA PHE A 36 -7.47 22.50 -7.56
C PHE A 36 -8.00 22.51 -6.12
N ILE A 37 -7.51 21.61 -5.28
CA ILE A 37 -7.85 21.55 -3.86
C ILE A 37 -6.95 22.50 -3.09
N ASP A 38 -7.54 23.21 -2.14
CA ASP A 38 -6.82 24.11 -1.26
C ASP A 38 -5.73 23.36 -0.47
N SER A 39 -4.53 23.93 -0.46
CA SER A 39 -3.38 23.34 0.24
C SER A 39 -3.56 23.36 1.75
N GLU A 40 -4.28 24.36 2.28
CA GLU A 40 -4.63 24.44 3.70
C GLU A 40 -5.51 23.27 4.11
N LEU A 41 -6.57 22.99 3.33
CA LEU A 41 -7.46 21.85 3.57
C LEU A 41 -6.70 20.50 3.57
N LEU A 42 -5.77 20.31 2.64
CA LEU A 42 -4.95 19.10 2.55
C LEU A 42 -4.07 18.94 3.80
N LEU A 43 -3.37 20.01 4.18
CA LEU A 43 -2.47 20.00 5.35
C LEU A 43 -3.25 19.77 6.64
N ASP A 44 -4.36 20.48 6.84
CA ASP A 44 -5.23 20.32 8.01
C ASP A 44 -5.76 18.89 8.11
N THR A 45 -6.14 18.29 6.99
CA THR A 45 -6.60 16.89 6.97
C THR A 45 -5.50 15.95 7.46
N VAL A 46 -4.26 16.16 7.01
CA VAL A 46 -3.13 15.33 7.47
C VAL A 46 -2.85 15.56 8.96
N ILE A 47 -2.89 16.80 9.44
CA ILE A 47 -2.64 17.11 10.86
C ILE A 47 -3.73 16.48 11.74
N VAL A 48 -5.01 16.71 11.43
CA VAL A 48 -6.13 16.15 12.19
C VAL A 48 -6.13 14.63 12.12
N GLY A 49 -5.87 14.06 10.95
CA GLY A 49 -5.71 12.62 10.78
C GLY A 49 -4.55 12.06 11.60
N ALA A 50 -3.39 12.72 11.61
CA ALA A 50 -2.22 12.28 12.37
C ALA A 50 -2.48 12.31 13.89
N LEU A 51 -3.14 13.36 14.38
CA LEU A 51 -3.56 13.45 15.79
C LEU A 51 -4.55 12.35 16.15
N GLY A 52 -5.57 12.13 15.30
CA GLY A 52 -6.53 11.05 15.48
C GLY A 52 -5.88 9.68 15.50
N GLY A 53 -4.98 9.42 14.54
CA GLY A 53 -4.23 8.17 14.44
C GLY A 53 -3.29 7.94 15.62
N LEU A 54 -2.63 8.97 16.13
CA LEU A 54 -1.77 8.84 17.31
C LEU A 54 -2.57 8.42 18.56
N ILE A 55 -3.76 9.02 18.75
CA ILE A 55 -4.65 8.69 19.87
C ILE A 55 -5.18 7.26 19.74
N THR A 56 -5.80 6.92 18.61
CA THR A 56 -6.40 5.59 18.43
C THR A 56 -5.35 4.50 18.30
N GLY A 57 -4.19 4.77 17.70
CA GLY A 57 -3.08 3.83 17.60
C GLY A 57 -2.59 3.38 18.97
N ARG A 58 -2.57 4.30 19.94
CA ARG A 58 -2.24 3.99 21.32
C ARG A 58 -3.34 3.21 22.03
N VAL A 59 -4.59 3.65 21.89
CA VAL A 59 -5.74 2.95 22.47
C VAL A 59 -5.85 1.53 21.93
N TRP A 60 -5.60 1.35 20.63
CA TRP A 60 -5.69 0.06 19.97
C TRP A 60 -4.55 -0.87 20.37
N ASP A 61 -3.32 -0.37 20.50
CA ASP A 61 -2.19 -1.14 21.04
C ASP A 61 -2.49 -1.66 22.46
N PHE A 62 -3.08 -0.82 23.31
CA PHE A 62 -3.52 -1.21 24.65
C PHE A 62 -4.58 -2.31 24.65
N LEU A 63 -5.53 -2.27 23.72
CA LEU A 63 -6.59 -3.28 23.59
C LEU A 63 -6.05 -4.62 23.06
N VAL A 64 -5.16 -4.57 22.06
CA VAL A 64 -4.61 -5.76 21.40
C VAL A 64 -3.61 -6.48 22.30
N ARG A 65 -2.78 -5.74 23.03
CA ARG A 65 -1.76 -6.30 23.95
C ARG A 65 -2.22 -6.28 25.40
N TYR A 66 -3.50 -6.58 25.64
CA TYR A 66 -4.09 -6.45 26.97
C TYR A 66 -3.33 -7.23 28.07
N GLU A 67 -2.66 -8.33 27.72
CA GLU A 67 -1.84 -9.14 28.63
C GLU A 67 -0.59 -8.38 29.12
N GLU A 68 0.06 -7.60 28.24
CA GLU A 68 1.21 -6.77 28.58
C GLU A 68 0.79 -5.58 29.47
N TYR A 69 -0.38 -4.99 29.17
CA TYR A 69 -0.88 -3.80 29.86
C TYR A 69 -1.69 -4.10 31.14
N GLN A 70 -2.12 -5.35 31.35
CA GLN A 70 -2.94 -5.78 32.50
C GLN A 70 -4.17 -4.88 32.75
N PHE A 71 -4.73 -4.30 31.68
CA PHE A 71 -5.83 -3.31 31.74
C PHE A 71 -5.63 -2.11 32.69
N SER A 72 -4.38 -1.73 32.99
CA SER A 72 -4.11 -0.57 33.83
C SER A 72 -4.18 0.74 33.02
N LEU A 73 -5.15 1.60 33.32
CA LEU A 73 -5.31 2.92 32.66
C LEU A 73 -4.06 3.81 32.82
N GLY A 74 -3.28 3.64 33.89
CA GLY A 74 -2.01 4.36 34.06
C GLY A 74 -0.93 3.97 33.04
N ARG A 75 -1.03 2.77 32.43
CA ARG A 75 -0.11 2.31 31.38
C ARG A 75 -0.52 2.76 29.97
N LEU A 76 -1.74 3.29 29.81
CA LEU A 76 -2.24 3.85 28.55
C LEU A 76 -1.49 5.13 28.15
N VAL A 77 -1.06 5.94 29.13
CA VAL A 77 -0.51 7.29 28.90
C VAL A 77 0.77 7.26 28.07
N PHE A 78 0.91 8.23 27.15
CA PHE A 78 1.98 8.34 26.14
C PHE A 78 3.43 8.38 26.67
N PHE A 79 3.62 8.71 27.95
CA PHE A 79 4.95 8.92 28.55
C PHE A 79 5.44 7.75 29.42
N ASN A 80 4.90 6.54 29.21
CA ASN A 80 5.22 5.39 30.05
C ASN A 80 6.27 4.45 29.40
N VAL A 81 6.79 3.50 30.19
CA VAL A 81 7.83 2.51 29.84
C VAL A 81 7.41 1.53 28.72
N PHE A 82 6.15 1.55 28.29
CA PHE A 82 5.61 0.69 27.24
C PHE A 82 5.54 1.44 25.90
N PRO A 83 6.62 1.46 25.08
CA PRO A 83 6.59 2.05 23.76
C PRO A 83 5.77 1.13 22.82
N GLY A 84 4.59 1.59 22.42
CA GLY A 84 3.74 0.82 21.52
C GLY A 84 2.68 1.70 20.87
N ILE A 85 2.64 1.69 19.54
CA ILE A 85 1.58 2.30 18.73
C ILE A 85 1.22 1.26 17.67
N ASP A 86 -0.04 0.81 17.65
CA ASP A 86 -0.50 -0.16 16.68
C ASP A 86 -0.79 0.52 15.33
N PHE A 87 -0.22 -0.02 14.27
CA PHE A 87 -0.35 0.54 12.91
C PHE A 87 -1.79 0.57 12.41
N TYR A 88 -2.58 -0.48 12.68
CA TYR A 88 -3.98 -0.54 12.25
C TYR A 88 -4.85 0.41 13.06
N GLY A 89 -4.55 0.56 14.36
CA GLY A 89 -5.13 1.60 15.20
C GLY A 89 -4.84 3.01 14.68
N VAL A 90 -3.62 3.29 14.23
CA VAL A 90 -3.26 4.58 13.61
C VAL A 90 -4.05 4.81 12.33
N LEU A 91 -4.10 3.81 11.45
CA LEU A 91 -4.84 3.92 10.19
C LEU A 91 -6.33 4.19 10.42
N LEU A 92 -6.93 3.47 11.38
CA LEU A 92 -8.35 3.61 11.73
C LEU A 92 -8.65 5.00 12.30
N GLY A 93 -7.84 5.53 13.22
CA GLY A 93 -8.08 6.89 13.74
C GLY A 93 -7.79 7.98 12.74
N PHE A 94 -6.80 7.79 11.87
CA PHE A 94 -6.55 8.73 10.77
C PHE A 94 -7.79 8.82 9.87
N TRP A 95 -8.39 7.68 9.53
CA TRP A 95 -9.63 7.62 8.76
C TRP A 95 -10.81 8.26 9.49
N ILE A 96 -11.05 7.91 10.75
CA ILE A 96 -12.18 8.44 11.51
C ILE A 96 -12.05 9.95 11.73
N ALA A 97 -10.90 10.42 12.20
CA ALA A 97 -10.67 11.85 12.44
C ALA A 97 -10.74 12.65 11.12
N GLY A 98 -10.15 12.12 10.05
CA GLY A 98 -10.25 12.71 8.71
C GLY A 98 -11.70 12.78 8.21
N ALA A 99 -12.50 11.72 8.41
CA ALA A 99 -13.91 11.68 8.04
C ALA A 99 -14.75 12.70 8.82
N ILE A 100 -14.50 12.84 10.13
CA ILE A 100 -15.16 13.83 10.97
C ILE A 100 -14.79 15.25 10.53
N PHE A 101 -13.50 15.51 10.29
CA PHE A 101 -13.00 16.83 9.87
C PHE A 101 -13.51 17.27 8.50
N LEU A 102 -13.55 16.34 7.55
CA LEU A 102 -14.04 16.59 6.19
C LEU A 102 -15.57 16.56 6.10
N ARG A 103 -16.28 16.25 7.18
CA ARG A 103 -17.74 16.25 7.21
C ARG A 103 -18.24 17.67 6.94
N GLY A 104 -18.96 17.83 5.82
CA GLY A 104 -19.49 19.13 5.38
C GLY A 104 -18.49 20.00 4.60
N LYS A 105 -17.26 19.53 4.35
CA LYS A 105 -16.28 20.21 3.50
C LYS A 105 -16.32 19.66 2.06
N LYS A 106 -15.88 20.48 1.10
CA LYS A 106 -15.69 20.10 -0.30
C LYS A 106 -14.22 20.31 -0.70
N PRO A 107 -13.57 19.33 -1.36
CA PRO A 107 -14.10 18.02 -1.74
C PRO A 107 -14.30 17.09 -0.53
N GLY A 108 -15.16 16.08 -0.70
CA GLY A 108 -15.56 15.18 0.39
C GLY A 108 -14.46 14.20 0.82
N PHE A 109 -14.71 13.48 1.91
CA PHE A 109 -13.79 12.48 2.49
C PHE A 109 -13.20 11.51 1.45
N LEU A 110 -14.04 10.86 0.65
CA LEU A 110 -13.59 9.85 -0.31
C LEU A 110 -12.69 10.43 -1.41
N ALA A 111 -12.95 11.66 -1.84
CA ALA A 111 -12.14 12.34 -2.85
C ALA A 111 -10.74 12.68 -2.30
N ILE A 112 -10.64 13.12 -1.04
CA ILE A 112 -9.35 13.38 -0.39
C ILE A 112 -8.56 12.08 -0.21
N PHE A 113 -9.21 11.00 0.24
CA PHE A 113 -8.55 9.71 0.44
C PHE A 113 -8.13 9.04 -0.89
N ASP A 114 -8.87 9.29 -1.97
CA ASP A 114 -8.46 8.85 -3.31
C ASP A 114 -7.13 9.47 -3.72
N LEU A 115 -6.91 10.74 -3.37
CA LEU A 115 -5.64 11.43 -3.63
C LEU A 115 -4.51 10.95 -2.73
N ALA A 116 -4.82 10.56 -1.50
CA ALA A 116 -3.85 10.05 -0.55
C ALA A 116 -3.40 8.60 -0.86
N SER A 117 -4.23 7.82 -1.57
CA SER A 117 -4.02 6.39 -1.79
C SER A 117 -2.66 6.05 -2.42
N ALA A 118 -2.27 6.73 -3.50
CA ALA A 118 -0.97 6.50 -4.13
C ALA A 118 0.21 6.99 -3.27
N PRO A 119 0.21 8.24 -2.73
CA PRO A 119 1.22 8.71 -1.78
C PRO A 119 1.44 7.78 -0.58
N ILE A 120 0.38 7.22 0.00
CA ILE A 120 0.49 6.29 1.13
C ILE A 120 1.17 4.98 0.68
N ALA A 121 0.78 4.43 -0.48
CA ALA A 121 1.38 3.20 -0.99
C ALA A 121 2.90 3.33 -1.21
N ILE A 122 3.38 4.46 -1.75
CA ILE A 122 4.83 4.66 -1.91
C ILE A 122 5.53 4.89 -0.56
N ALA A 123 4.88 5.55 0.39
CA ALA A 123 5.43 5.71 1.74
C ALA A 123 5.63 4.35 2.42
N GLN A 124 4.63 3.47 2.33
CA GLN A 124 4.72 2.09 2.83
C GLN A 124 5.84 1.30 2.14
N ALA A 125 6.03 1.47 0.83
CA ALA A 125 7.13 0.85 0.11
C ALA A 125 8.50 1.30 0.64
N ILE A 126 8.67 2.61 0.87
CA ILE A 126 9.91 3.18 1.42
C ILE A 126 10.16 2.68 2.86
N VAL A 127 9.13 2.66 3.71
CA VAL A 127 9.25 2.17 5.10
C VAL A 127 9.59 0.68 5.14
N ALA A 128 8.93 -0.14 4.31
CA ALA A 128 9.20 -1.58 4.22
C ALA A 128 10.63 -1.85 3.71
N LEU A 129 11.09 -1.07 2.72
CA LEU A 129 12.48 -1.14 2.25
C LEU A 129 13.48 -0.72 3.34
N GLY A 130 13.17 0.35 4.08
CA GLY A 130 13.97 0.79 5.23
C GLY A 130 14.07 -0.27 6.32
N MET A 131 12.98 -0.99 6.58
CA MET A 131 12.98 -2.10 7.54
C MET A 131 13.84 -3.27 7.06
N PHE A 132 13.77 -3.62 5.76
CA PHE A 132 14.66 -4.61 5.16
C PHE A 132 16.14 -4.22 5.33
N LEU A 133 16.48 -2.97 5.00
CA LEU A 133 17.84 -2.46 5.14
C LEU A 133 18.31 -2.41 6.60
N LYS A 134 17.42 -2.08 7.55
CA LYS A 134 17.72 -2.15 8.98
C LYS A 134 18.13 -3.56 9.40
N ILE A 135 17.33 -4.57 9.05
CA ILE A 135 17.61 -5.97 9.39
C ILE A 135 18.94 -6.42 8.75
N PHE A 136 19.13 -6.08 7.47
CA PHE A 136 20.36 -6.39 6.75
C PHE A 136 21.61 -5.77 7.40
N LEU A 137 21.52 -4.52 7.88
CA LEU A 137 22.61 -3.84 8.58
C LEU A 137 22.85 -4.38 10.00
N GLU A 138 21.80 -4.82 10.69
CA GLU A 138 21.88 -5.40 12.05
C GLU A 138 22.51 -6.79 12.04
N GLU A 139 22.15 -7.64 11.07
CA GLU A 139 22.62 -9.02 11.00
C GLU A 139 23.96 -9.16 10.27
N ALA A 140 24.37 -8.17 9.46
CA ALA A 140 25.60 -8.17 8.66
C ALA A 140 25.80 -9.42 7.76
N VAL A 141 24.73 -10.20 7.56
CA VAL A 141 24.59 -11.39 6.73
C VAL A 141 23.24 -11.26 6.02
N PHE A 142 23.11 -11.85 4.83
CA PHE A 142 21.84 -11.84 4.13
C PHE A 142 20.75 -12.49 5.00
N PRO A 143 19.62 -11.81 5.26
CA PRO A 143 18.65 -12.28 6.24
C PRO A 143 18.10 -13.67 5.87
N PRO A 144 17.85 -14.54 6.86
CA PRO A 144 17.14 -15.79 6.64
C PRO A 144 15.75 -15.51 6.06
N ALA A 145 15.05 -16.54 5.54
CA ALA A 145 13.80 -16.38 4.79
C ALA A 145 12.75 -15.46 5.45
N GLY A 146 12.66 -15.41 6.79
CA GLY A 146 11.79 -14.50 7.53
C GLY A 146 12.19 -13.01 7.49
N GLY A 147 13.49 -12.69 7.34
CA GLY A 147 13.98 -11.32 7.21
C GLY A 147 13.84 -10.74 5.80
N LEU A 148 13.39 -11.54 4.82
CA LEU A 148 13.02 -11.06 3.47
C LEU A 148 11.59 -10.53 3.39
N ALA A 149 10.76 -10.77 4.41
CA ALA A 149 9.37 -10.32 4.41
C ALA A 149 9.23 -8.80 4.11
N PRO A 150 10.01 -7.88 4.73
CA PRO A 150 9.87 -6.47 4.43
C PRO A 150 10.23 -6.10 2.99
N LEU A 151 11.11 -6.87 2.32
CA LEU A 151 11.41 -6.67 0.90
C LEU A 151 10.21 -7.06 0.02
N TYR A 152 9.54 -8.17 0.32
CA TYR A 152 8.33 -8.57 -0.40
C TYR A 152 7.20 -7.54 -0.24
N PHE A 153 7.02 -7.03 0.98
CA PHE A 153 6.10 -5.93 1.24
C PHE A 153 6.49 -4.67 0.47
N ALA A 154 7.77 -4.28 0.45
CA ALA A 154 8.25 -3.12 -0.29
C ALA A 154 7.92 -3.20 -1.80
N VAL A 155 8.18 -4.37 -2.41
CA VAL A 155 7.85 -4.63 -3.81
C VAL A 155 6.33 -4.59 -4.02
N GLY A 156 5.54 -5.22 -3.16
CA GLY A 156 4.08 -5.21 -3.22
C GLY A 156 3.50 -3.80 -3.15
N TYR A 157 3.91 -3.00 -2.16
CA TYR A 157 3.47 -1.62 -2.01
C TYR A 157 3.89 -0.73 -3.20
N PHE A 158 5.10 -0.94 -3.73
CA PHE A 158 5.56 -0.24 -4.93
C PHE A 158 4.72 -0.59 -6.17
N LEU A 159 4.36 -1.86 -6.34
CA LEU A 159 3.46 -2.30 -7.41
C LEU A 159 2.07 -1.67 -7.26
N ILE A 160 1.53 -1.61 -6.04
CA ILE A 160 0.24 -0.95 -5.76
C ILE A 160 0.31 0.54 -6.13
N PHE A 161 1.34 1.26 -5.67
CA PHE A 161 1.58 2.66 -6.05
C PHE A 161 1.61 2.84 -7.58
N TRP A 162 2.37 1.99 -8.27
CA TRP A 162 2.52 2.06 -9.72
C TRP A 162 1.21 1.83 -10.47
N ILE A 163 0.41 0.85 -10.02
CA ILE A 163 -0.91 0.58 -10.59
C ILE A 163 -1.85 1.77 -10.35
N LEU A 164 -1.90 2.30 -9.12
CA LEU A 164 -2.71 3.47 -8.78
C LEU A 164 -2.36 4.68 -9.66
N LYS A 165 -1.07 4.99 -9.82
CA LYS A 165 -0.60 6.09 -10.67
C LYS A 165 -1.04 5.93 -12.13
N ARG A 166 -1.02 4.69 -12.65
CA ARG A 166 -1.50 4.40 -14.02
C ARG A 166 -3.01 4.49 -14.16
N LEU A 167 -3.75 4.02 -13.16
CA LEU A 167 -5.21 4.10 -13.12
C LEU A 167 -5.70 5.54 -12.91
N GLY A 168 -4.86 6.45 -12.40
CA GLY A 168 -5.15 7.89 -12.25
C GLY A 168 -5.76 8.54 -13.49
N LYS A 169 -5.41 8.05 -14.69
CA LYS A 169 -5.94 8.55 -15.98
C LYS A 169 -7.37 8.10 -16.30
N ARG A 170 -7.96 7.20 -15.50
CA ARG A 170 -9.24 6.52 -15.76
C ARG A 170 -10.13 6.54 -14.51
N LYS A 171 -10.30 7.71 -13.89
CA LYS A 171 -11.14 7.89 -12.69
C LYS A 171 -12.58 7.45 -13.01
N ARG A 172 -13.14 6.53 -12.21
CA ARG A 172 -14.51 5.99 -12.43
C ARG A 172 -15.55 6.62 -11.51
N HIS A 173 -15.27 6.66 -10.21
CA HIS A 173 -16.14 7.24 -9.18
C HIS A 173 -15.28 7.69 -7.99
N GLU A 174 -15.84 8.51 -7.10
CA GLU A 174 -15.18 8.87 -5.84
C GLU A 174 -15.00 7.62 -4.95
N GLY A 175 -13.86 7.53 -4.28
CA GLY A 175 -13.49 6.38 -3.45
C GLY A 175 -12.93 5.19 -4.25
N PHE A 176 -12.80 5.30 -5.58
CA PHE A 176 -12.31 4.20 -6.42
C PHE A 176 -10.85 3.84 -6.07
N PHE A 177 -9.96 4.84 -5.98
CA PHE A 177 -8.55 4.60 -5.69
C PHE A 177 -8.34 4.11 -4.27
N THR A 178 -9.14 4.65 -3.33
CA THR A 178 -9.13 4.24 -1.93
C THR A 178 -9.54 2.77 -1.79
N CYS A 179 -10.66 2.38 -2.41
CA CYS A 179 -11.11 0.98 -2.39
C CYS A 179 -10.10 0.05 -3.06
N PHE A 180 -9.56 0.45 -4.22
CA PHE A 180 -8.54 -0.32 -4.92
C PHE A 180 -7.29 -0.51 -4.05
N TYR A 181 -6.83 0.56 -3.42
CA TYR A 181 -5.71 0.54 -2.50
C TYR A 181 -5.99 -0.46 -1.37
N LEU A 182 -7.08 -0.27 -0.60
CA LEU A 182 -7.44 -1.13 0.54
C LEU A 182 -7.56 -2.62 0.16
N VAL A 183 -8.19 -2.94 -0.96
CA VAL A 183 -8.26 -4.33 -1.45
C VAL A 183 -6.86 -4.86 -1.75
N SER A 184 -6.03 -4.07 -2.44
CA SER A 184 -4.70 -4.51 -2.85
C SER A 184 -3.77 -4.73 -1.65
N ILE A 185 -3.77 -3.83 -0.66
CA ILE A 185 -2.98 -4.02 0.56
C ILE A 185 -3.50 -5.19 1.40
N SER A 186 -4.81 -5.40 1.47
CA SER A 186 -5.38 -6.57 2.17
C SER A 186 -4.96 -7.90 1.52
N ILE A 187 -4.98 -7.96 0.17
CA ILE A 187 -4.49 -9.14 -0.57
C ILE A 187 -2.99 -9.35 -0.32
N LEU A 188 -2.20 -8.27 -0.33
CA LEU A 188 -0.76 -8.34 -0.07
C LEU A 188 -0.47 -8.91 1.32
N GLU A 189 -1.11 -8.36 2.37
CA GLU A 189 -0.99 -8.82 3.76
C GLU A 189 -1.39 -10.29 3.93
N ILE A 190 -2.53 -10.71 3.36
CA ILE A 190 -2.97 -12.11 3.43
C ILE A 190 -1.98 -13.02 2.69
N SER A 191 -1.51 -12.62 1.50
CA SER A 191 -0.62 -13.45 0.68
C SER A 191 0.80 -13.58 1.25
N LEU A 192 1.27 -12.59 2.00
CA LEU A 192 2.59 -12.57 2.62
C LEU A 192 2.56 -12.93 4.11
N PHE A 193 1.39 -13.22 4.67
CA PHE A 193 1.24 -13.53 6.10
C PHE A 193 2.21 -14.62 6.58
N TRP A 194 2.40 -15.69 5.80
CA TRP A 194 3.30 -16.80 6.09
C TRP A 194 4.80 -16.42 6.14
N THR A 195 5.18 -15.27 5.59
CA THR A 195 6.57 -14.77 5.62
C THR A 195 6.85 -13.92 6.85
N ALA A 196 5.82 -13.37 7.49
CA ALA A 196 5.96 -12.54 8.67
C ALA A 196 6.20 -13.40 9.92
N ALA A 197 7.44 -13.42 10.41
CA ALA A 197 7.78 -14.10 11.66
C ALA A 197 7.30 -13.28 12.88
N GLY A 198 6.48 -13.90 13.72
CA GLY A 198 6.03 -13.33 14.99
C GLY A 198 4.91 -12.27 14.85
N GLY A 199 4.10 -12.15 15.89
CA GLY A 199 3.00 -11.20 15.95
C GLY A 199 2.05 -11.53 17.10
N VAL A 200 1.15 -10.59 17.40
CA VAL A 200 0.09 -10.83 18.38
C VAL A 200 -0.86 -11.89 17.83
N MET A 201 -1.11 -12.92 18.63
CA MET A 201 -1.99 -14.04 18.29
C MET A 201 -3.30 -13.88 19.07
N PHE A 202 -4.43 -14.05 18.40
CA PHE A 202 -5.73 -14.23 19.04
C PHE A 202 -6.10 -15.72 18.94
N GLY A 203 -5.81 -16.47 20.00
CA GLY A 203 -5.89 -17.94 19.97
C GLY A 203 -4.92 -18.52 18.94
N PRO A 204 -5.36 -19.38 18.00
CA PRO A 204 -4.49 -19.93 16.96
C PRO A 204 -4.31 -19.00 15.75
N ILE A 205 -5.03 -17.87 15.70
CA ILE A 205 -5.08 -17.01 14.52
C ILE A 205 -4.27 -15.73 14.76
N PRO A 206 -3.31 -15.40 13.88
CA PRO A 206 -2.59 -14.13 13.93
C PRO A 206 -3.52 -12.95 13.70
N TYR A 207 -3.41 -11.97 14.58
CA TYR A 207 -4.21 -10.74 14.57
C TYR A 207 -4.18 -10.01 13.21
N LYS A 208 -3.01 -9.93 12.57
CA LYS A 208 -2.85 -9.31 11.25
C LYS A 208 -3.69 -9.97 10.16
N LEU A 209 -3.89 -11.29 10.23
CA LEU A 209 -4.71 -12.02 9.28
C LEU A 209 -6.19 -11.66 9.44
N ILE A 210 -6.68 -11.59 10.68
CA ILE A 210 -8.06 -11.19 11.00
C ILE A 210 -8.35 -9.80 10.44
N LEU A 211 -7.43 -8.86 10.66
CA LEU A 211 -7.57 -7.51 10.14
C LEU A 211 -7.46 -7.44 8.62
N GLY A 212 -6.53 -8.18 8.00
CA GLY A 212 -6.41 -8.25 6.55
C GLY A 212 -7.71 -8.74 5.90
N PHE A 213 -8.32 -9.79 6.45
CA PHE A 213 -9.63 -10.27 5.97
C PHE A 213 -10.75 -9.28 6.25
N GLY A 214 -10.81 -8.70 7.45
CA GLY A 214 -11.81 -7.70 7.80
C GLY A 214 -11.76 -6.48 6.89
N LEU A 215 -10.56 -5.97 6.61
CA LEU A 215 -10.32 -4.85 5.72
C LEU A 215 -10.66 -5.21 4.26
N LEU A 216 -10.35 -6.43 3.82
CA LEU A 216 -10.71 -6.91 2.48
C LEU A 216 -12.23 -6.93 2.28
N VAL A 217 -12.96 -7.51 3.23
CA VAL A 217 -14.43 -7.58 3.18
C VAL A 217 -15.02 -6.18 3.19
N PHE A 218 -14.58 -5.33 4.13
CA PHE A 218 -15.03 -3.95 4.22
C PHE A 218 -14.78 -3.17 2.91
N ALA A 219 -13.56 -3.24 2.37
CA ALA A 219 -13.19 -2.53 1.15
C ALA A 219 -13.98 -3.02 -0.07
N LEU A 220 -14.20 -4.33 -0.21
CA LEU A 220 -15.03 -4.89 -1.27
C LEU A 220 -16.49 -4.45 -1.14
N THR A 221 -17.06 -4.47 0.07
CA THR A 221 -18.43 -3.99 0.31
C THR A 221 -18.59 -2.52 -0.04
N VAL A 222 -17.68 -1.66 0.44
CA VAL A 222 -17.71 -0.22 0.14
C VAL A 222 -17.54 0.01 -1.36
N TRP A 223 -16.62 -0.70 -2.02
CA TRP A 223 -16.47 -0.60 -3.46
C TRP A 223 -17.72 -1.02 -4.22
N TYR A 224 -18.39 -2.09 -3.76
CA TYR A 224 -19.61 -2.58 -4.38
C TYR A 224 -20.74 -1.53 -4.35
N ILE A 225 -20.90 -0.91 -3.18
CA ILE A 225 -21.90 0.13 -2.94
C ILE A 225 -21.58 1.38 -3.76
N LEU A 226 -20.34 1.89 -3.70
CA LEU A 226 -19.93 3.10 -4.41
C LEU A 226 -19.92 2.92 -5.93
N GLY A 227 -19.64 1.71 -6.41
CA GLY A 227 -19.65 1.38 -7.83
C GLY A 227 -21.05 1.19 -8.42
N ALA A 228 -22.11 1.28 -7.60
CA ALA A 228 -23.50 0.98 -7.97
C ALA A 228 -23.63 -0.32 -8.78
N ARG A 229 -22.83 -1.33 -8.43
CA ARG A 229 -22.76 -2.59 -9.17
C ARG A 229 -23.89 -3.51 -8.75
N SER A 230 -24.33 -4.36 -9.67
CA SER A 230 -25.36 -5.37 -9.42
C SER A 230 -24.77 -6.77 -9.52
N LEU A 231 -24.84 -7.51 -8.41
CA LEU A 231 -24.12 -8.78 -8.22
C LEU A 231 -24.48 -9.81 -9.29
N PRO A 232 -25.77 -9.92 -9.68
CA PRO A 232 -26.18 -10.82 -10.76
C PRO A 232 -25.50 -10.51 -12.10
N ASN A 233 -25.34 -9.23 -12.45
CA ASN A 233 -24.72 -8.85 -13.72
C ASN A 233 -23.21 -9.11 -13.70
N ASP A 234 -22.53 -8.85 -12.57
CA ASP A 234 -21.10 -9.15 -12.45
C ASP A 234 -20.84 -10.65 -12.53
N ILE A 235 -21.66 -11.48 -11.85
CA ILE A 235 -21.58 -12.94 -11.94
C ILE A 235 -21.81 -13.40 -13.38
N LYS A 236 -22.82 -12.86 -14.07
CA LYS A 236 -23.13 -13.20 -15.46
C LYS A 236 -21.99 -12.81 -16.41
N ASN A 237 -21.42 -11.61 -16.26
CA ASN A 237 -20.33 -11.13 -17.10
C ASN A 237 -19.05 -11.94 -16.85
N THR A 238 -18.78 -12.28 -15.59
CA THR A 238 -17.60 -13.05 -15.21
C THR A 238 -17.72 -14.50 -15.69
N SER A 239 -18.89 -15.13 -15.53
CA SER A 239 -19.13 -16.48 -16.04
C SER A 239 -19.06 -16.51 -17.57
N ALA A 240 -19.61 -15.51 -18.26
CA ALA A 240 -19.46 -15.36 -19.70
C ALA A 240 -17.99 -15.21 -20.12
N ALA A 241 -17.20 -14.41 -19.40
CA ALA A 241 -15.78 -14.23 -19.69
C ALA A 241 -14.96 -15.52 -19.46
N VAL A 242 -15.24 -16.26 -18.38
CA VAL A 242 -14.62 -17.55 -18.09
C VAL A 242 -14.98 -18.56 -19.17
N LEU A 243 -16.25 -18.64 -19.56
CA LEU A 243 -16.73 -19.55 -20.58
C LEU A 243 -16.12 -19.22 -21.95
N LEU A 244 -16.04 -17.93 -22.31
CA LEU A 244 -15.34 -17.48 -23.52
C LEU A 244 -13.85 -17.83 -23.49
N SER A 245 -13.19 -17.67 -22.34
CA SER A 245 -11.78 -18.04 -22.17
C SER A 245 -11.57 -19.55 -22.35
N LEU A 246 -12.42 -20.38 -21.76
CA LEU A 246 -12.38 -21.84 -21.91
C LEU A 246 -12.66 -22.29 -23.34
N LEU A 247 -13.64 -21.68 -24.02
CA LEU A 247 -13.93 -21.98 -25.42
C LEU A 247 -12.77 -21.58 -26.33
N ARG A 248 -12.15 -20.42 -26.08
CA ARG A 248 -10.97 -19.96 -26.81
C ARG A 248 -9.79 -20.89 -26.59
N PHE A 249 -9.55 -21.30 -25.35
CA PHE A 249 -8.51 -22.27 -25.01
C PHE A 249 -8.73 -23.61 -25.71
N ARG A 250 -9.95 -24.15 -25.63
CA ARG A 250 -10.32 -25.40 -26.32
C ARG A 250 -10.12 -25.30 -27.82
N ARG A 251 -10.52 -24.18 -28.45
CA ARG A 251 -10.31 -23.93 -29.88
C ARG A 251 -8.82 -23.93 -30.23
N THR A 252 -7.99 -23.25 -29.45
CA THR A 252 -6.55 -23.18 -29.68
C THR A 252 -5.85 -24.53 -29.50
N VAL A 253 -6.31 -25.36 -28.55
CA VAL A 253 -5.78 -26.72 -28.35
C VAL A 253 -6.24 -27.68 -29.45
N ALA A 254 -7.48 -27.56 -29.93
CA ALA A 254 -8.05 -28.45 -30.94
C ALA A 254 -7.67 -28.08 -32.39
N SER A 255 -7.21 -26.85 -32.64
CA SER A 255 -6.76 -26.39 -33.94
C SER A 255 -5.33 -26.86 -34.24
N ILE A 256 -5.18 -27.72 -35.26
CA ILE A 256 -3.87 -28.19 -35.76
C ILE A 256 -3.00 -27.01 -36.25
N GLU A 257 -3.64 -25.96 -36.78
CA GLU A 257 -2.98 -24.74 -37.30
C GLU A 257 -2.50 -23.80 -36.17
N GLU A 258 -3.25 -23.70 -35.06
CA GLU A 258 -2.88 -22.86 -33.91
C GLU A 258 -1.92 -23.56 -32.92
N SER A 259 -1.88 -24.89 -32.92
CA SER A 259 -0.95 -25.72 -32.13
C SER A 259 0.51 -25.31 -32.35
N GLY A 260 0.89 -24.99 -33.60
CA GLY A 260 2.24 -24.49 -33.92
C GLY A 260 2.55 -23.13 -33.29
N SER A 261 1.56 -22.25 -33.13
CA SER A 261 1.72 -20.95 -32.47
C SER A 261 1.81 -21.10 -30.95
N PHE A 262 1.03 -22.01 -30.36
CA PHE A 262 1.09 -22.32 -28.93
C PHE A 262 2.40 -23.01 -28.54
N ALA A 263 2.88 -23.97 -29.33
CA ALA A 263 4.19 -24.59 -29.16
C ALA A 263 5.33 -23.55 -29.26
N LYS A 264 5.26 -22.63 -30.24
CA LYS A 264 6.19 -21.49 -30.32
C LYS A 264 6.13 -20.61 -29.07
N LEU A 265 4.94 -20.39 -28.50
CA LEU A 265 4.77 -19.54 -27.32
C LEU A 265 5.36 -20.19 -26.06
N ILE A 266 5.25 -21.51 -25.91
CA ILE A 266 5.91 -22.27 -24.84
C ILE A 266 7.43 -22.25 -25.02
N ILE A 267 7.92 -22.57 -26.21
CA ILE A 267 9.36 -22.61 -26.52
C ILE A 267 9.99 -21.21 -26.36
N LEU A 268 9.29 -20.16 -26.77
CA LEU A 268 9.74 -18.77 -26.66
C LEU A 268 9.37 -18.13 -25.32
N SER A 269 8.71 -18.84 -24.41
CA SER A 269 8.31 -18.28 -23.10
C SER A 269 9.48 -17.69 -22.30
N PRO A 270 10.71 -18.27 -22.29
CA PRO A 270 11.84 -17.66 -21.59
C PRO A 270 12.26 -16.33 -22.23
N TYR A 271 12.27 -16.26 -23.56
CA TYR A 271 12.57 -15.04 -24.31
C TYR A 271 11.50 -13.97 -24.12
N LEU A 272 10.22 -14.35 -24.12
CA LEU A 272 9.09 -13.45 -23.88
C LEU A 272 9.12 -12.90 -22.44
N LEU A 273 9.44 -13.74 -21.45
CA LEU A 273 9.65 -13.32 -20.06
C LEU A 273 10.83 -12.35 -19.94
N ALA A 274 11.97 -12.66 -20.56
CA ALA A 274 13.13 -11.77 -20.57
C ALA A 274 12.81 -10.42 -21.25
N LYS A 275 12.08 -10.45 -22.37
CA LYS A 275 11.62 -9.26 -23.08
C LYS A 275 10.63 -8.44 -22.24
N ALA A 276 9.69 -9.09 -21.57
CA ALA A 276 8.76 -8.45 -20.65
C ALA A 276 9.50 -7.79 -19.49
N LEU A 277 10.46 -8.49 -18.86
CA LEU A 277 11.33 -7.95 -17.81
C LEU A 277 12.13 -6.74 -18.30
N PHE A 278 12.73 -6.82 -19.50
CA PHE A 278 13.45 -5.70 -20.09
C PHE A 278 12.54 -4.48 -20.32
N PHE A 279 11.32 -4.68 -20.83
CA PHE A 279 10.36 -3.60 -20.98
C PHE A 279 9.93 -3.00 -19.65
N ILE A 280 9.72 -3.83 -18.62
CA ILE A 280 9.42 -3.39 -17.26
C ILE A 280 10.58 -2.54 -16.74
N LEU A 281 11.82 -3.01 -16.82
CA LEU A 281 13.02 -2.27 -16.38
C LEU A 281 13.19 -0.95 -17.13
N LYS A 282 13.09 -0.96 -18.46
CA LYS A 282 13.17 0.24 -19.29
C LYS A 282 12.08 1.25 -18.93
N PHE A 283 10.88 0.76 -18.63
CA PHE A 283 9.75 1.59 -18.26
C PHE A 283 9.91 2.19 -16.85
N ILE A 284 10.35 1.38 -15.88
CA ILE A 284 10.69 1.85 -14.53
C ILE A 284 11.76 2.94 -14.62
N GLY A 285 12.83 2.71 -15.39
CA GLY A 285 13.87 3.72 -15.61
C GLY A 285 13.31 5.03 -16.17
N ARG A 286 12.46 4.96 -17.21
CA ARG A 286 11.84 6.15 -17.79
C ARG A 286 10.97 6.91 -16.79
N GLU A 287 10.20 6.22 -15.95
CA GLU A 287 9.35 6.89 -14.96
C GLU A 287 10.14 7.48 -13.78
N ILE A 288 11.22 6.83 -13.36
CA ILE A 288 12.14 7.41 -12.37
C ILE A 288 12.75 8.70 -12.95
N PHE A 289 13.20 8.67 -14.20
CA PHE A 289 13.76 9.85 -14.86
C PHE A 289 12.72 10.97 -15.04
N ALA A 290 11.49 10.65 -15.46
CA ALA A 290 10.42 11.63 -15.60
C ALA A 290 10.02 12.22 -14.24
N GLY A 291 9.87 11.38 -13.21
CA GLY A 291 9.56 11.82 -11.85
C GLY A 291 10.67 12.70 -11.25
N PHE A 292 11.93 12.40 -11.54
CA PHE A 292 13.07 13.23 -11.14
C PHE A 292 13.12 14.56 -11.91
N GLY A 293 12.79 14.55 -13.20
CA GLY A 293 12.65 15.77 -14.01
C GLY A 293 11.60 16.71 -13.43
N ASP A 294 10.39 16.19 -13.18
CA ASP A 294 9.31 16.95 -12.55
C ASP A 294 9.69 17.49 -11.16
N PHE A 295 10.49 16.73 -10.40
CA PHE A 295 10.99 17.15 -9.09
C PHE A 295 11.97 18.32 -9.20
N LEU A 296 12.90 18.27 -10.15
CA LEU A 296 13.82 19.39 -10.42
C LEU A 296 13.09 20.64 -10.93
N ASP A 297 12.05 20.45 -11.75
CA ASP A 297 11.19 21.54 -12.22
C ASP A 297 10.46 22.19 -11.04
N ALA A 298 9.91 21.39 -10.10
CA ALA A 298 9.25 21.88 -8.90
C ALA A 298 10.19 22.64 -7.95
N LEU A 299 11.47 22.27 -7.91
CA LEU A 299 12.51 22.99 -7.14
C LEU A 299 13.02 24.26 -7.85
N GLY A 300 12.50 24.59 -9.04
CA GLY A 300 12.93 25.75 -9.83
C GLY A 300 14.35 25.63 -10.40
N VAL A 301 14.94 24.42 -10.36
CA VAL A 301 16.28 24.15 -10.91
C VAL A 301 16.26 24.19 -12.44
N ARG A 302 15.10 23.91 -13.04
CA ARG A 302 14.82 24.10 -14.45
C ARG A 302 13.90 25.31 -14.64
N LYS A 303 14.49 26.47 -14.91
CA LYS A 303 13.78 27.54 -15.62
C LYS A 303 13.63 27.10 -17.08
N ILE A 304 12.44 26.68 -17.47
CA ILE A 304 12.11 26.43 -18.88
C ILE A 304 12.19 27.78 -19.62
N ARG A 305 13.11 27.86 -20.59
CA ARG A 305 12.93 28.66 -21.81
C ARG A 305 12.15 27.83 -22.81
#